data_AF-A0A349GMT1-F1
#
_entry.id   AF-A0A349GMT1-F1
#
_cell.length_a   1.000
_cell.length_b   1.000
_cell.length_c   1.000
_cell.angle_alpha   90.00
_cell.angle_beta   90.00
_cell.angle_gamma   90.00
#
_symmetry.space_group_name_H-M   'P 1'
#
loop_
_entity.id
_entity.type
_entity.pdbx_description
1 polymer ?
#
loop_
_entity_poly.entity_id
_entity_poly.type
_entity_poly.pdbx_seq_one_letter_code
_entity_poly.pdbx_strand_id
1 'polypeptide(L)'
;MIKQIDNINQADRNYLVKSYYGRKFLAYLQAYGTDYDFCRFFRLEYDNCTGYMFQINATLVVCADHEFPAGELEQFILMNLPYRVEAPSYVLKNIENIEGYHKLKRTQFEFSEHMPEHFNEAELEENPKLDEAYAIITEGFPNMKNYGLWITEN
;
A
#
# COMPACT_ATOMS: atom_id res chain seq x y z
N MET A 1 14.68 12.39 11.65
CA MET A 1 13.62 12.90 12.52
C MET A 1 12.27 12.80 11.84
N ILE A 2 11.35 12.11 12.50
CA ILE A 2 9.94 11.97 12.12
C ILE A 2 9.15 13.16 12.69
N LYS A 3 8.42 13.88 11.84
CA LYS A 3 7.57 15.02 12.22
C LYS A 3 6.17 14.83 11.68
N GLN A 4 5.15 15.02 12.50
CA GLN A 4 3.78 15.13 12.00
C GLN A 4 3.65 16.40 11.16
N ILE A 5 2.88 16.34 10.08
CA ILE A 5 2.67 17.45 9.16
C ILE A 5 1.18 17.64 8.89
N ASP A 6 0.78 18.91 8.76
CA ASP A 6 -0.60 19.31 8.47
C ASP A 6 -0.77 19.77 7.01
N ASN A 7 0.34 19.93 6.28
CA ASN A 7 0.33 20.32 4.88
C ASN A 7 1.56 19.77 4.13
N ILE A 8 1.47 19.83 2.81
CA ILE A 8 2.58 19.54 1.90
C ILE A 8 2.66 20.64 0.83
N ASN A 9 3.87 20.95 0.36
CA ASN A 9 4.09 21.92 -0.71
C ASN A 9 4.09 21.25 -2.10
N GLN A 10 4.28 22.03 -3.16
CA GLN A 10 4.28 21.50 -4.53
C GLN A 10 5.48 20.58 -4.83
N ALA A 11 6.65 20.84 -4.24
CA ALA A 11 7.82 19.98 -4.40
C ALA A 11 7.58 18.60 -3.75
N ASP A 12 6.93 18.58 -2.58
CA ASP A 12 6.54 17.35 -1.89
C ASP A 12 5.54 16.53 -2.74
N ARG A 13 4.56 17.19 -3.37
CA ARG A 13 3.64 16.54 -4.32
C ARG A 13 4.37 15.94 -5.51
N ASN A 14 5.31 16.68 -6.11
CA ASN A 14 6.12 16.22 -7.24
C ASN A 14 7.02 15.03 -6.86
N TYR A 15 7.45 14.94 -5.60
CA TYR A 15 8.15 13.78 -5.07
C TYR A 15 7.19 12.58 -4.93
N LEU A 16 6.08 12.77 -4.22
CA LEU A 16 5.14 11.70 -3.88
C LEU A 16 4.48 11.04 -5.10
N VAL A 17 4.20 11.80 -6.16
CA VAL A 17 3.52 11.24 -7.35
C VAL A 17 4.32 10.15 -8.07
N LYS A 18 5.65 10.12 -7.87
CA LYS A 18 6.58 9.22 -8.57
C LYS A 18 6.42 7.76 -8.14
N SER A 19 6.07 7.50 -6.88
CA SER A 19 6.01 6.14 -6.33
C SER A 19 4.59 5.69 -6.02
N TYR A 20 4.36 4.37 -6.01
CA TYR A 20 3.07 3.79 -5.61
C TYR A 20 2.65 4.26 -4.21
N TYR A 21 3.55 4.16 -3.22
CA TYR A 21 3.28 4.57 -1.86
C TYR A 21 3.05 6.08 -1.74
N GLY A 22 3.80 6.89 -2.48
CA GLY A 22 3.57 8.34 -2.49
C GLY A 22 2.24 8.74 -3.14
N ARG A 23 1.81 8.07 -4.22
CA ARG A 23 0.44 8.24 -4.76
C ARG A 23 -0.63 7.82 -3.76
N LYS A 24 -0.40 6.75 -3.01
CA LYS A 24 -1.28 6.31 -1.91
C LYS A 24 -1.36 7.39 -0.83
N PHE A 25 -0.23 7.94 -0.38
CA PHE A 25 -0.18 9.07 0.56
C PHE A 25 -1.02 10.26 0.06
N LEU A 26 -0.83 10.67 -1.19
CA LEU A 26 -1.58 11.79 -1.77
C LEU A 26 -3.08 11.52 -1.82
N ALA A 27 -3.49 10.30 -2.18
CA ALA A 27 -4.90 9.90 -2.20
C ALA A 27 -5.53 10.00 -0.80
N TYR A 28 -4.84 9.53 0.24
CA TYR A 28 -5.33 9.63 1.62
C TYR A 28 -5.37 11.06 2.12
N LEU A 29 -4.35 11.87 1.81
CA LEU A 29 -4.35 13.29 2.17
C LEU A 29 -5.50 14.04 1.48
N GLN A 30 -5.79 13.72 0.22
CA GLN A 30 -6.90 14.31 -0.52
C GLN A 30 -8.27 13.87 0.04
N ALA A 31 -8.40 12.62 0.45
CA ALA A 31 -9.67 12.07 0.92
C ALA A 31 -10.02 12.53 2.34
N TYR A 32 -9.04 12.62 3.24
CA TYR A 32 -9.28 12.84 4.67
C TYR A 32 -8.71 14.16 5.20
N GLY A 33 -7.76 14.79 4.52
CA GLY A 33 -7.05 15.94 5.10
C GLY A 33 -6.27 15.55 6.36
N THR A 34 -6.01 16.51 7.25
CA THR A 34 -5.16 16.32 8.44
C THR A 34 -5.90 16.50 9.76
N ASP A 35 -7.23 16.67 9.70
CA ASP A 35 -8.07 16.98 10.86
C ASP A 35 -8.50 15.74 11.65
N TYR A 36 -8.18 14.52 11.16
CA TYR A 36 -8.63 13.27 11.76
C TYR A 36 -7.50 12.52 12.46
N ASP A 37 -7.73 12.16 13.72
CA ASP A 37 -6.78 11.37 14.51
C ASP A 37 -6.52 9.97 13.94
N PHE A 38 -7.49 9.41 13.21
CA PHE A 38 -7.34 8.11 12.57
C PHE A 38 -6.47 8.16 11.32
N CYS A 39 -6.15 9.34 10.76
CA CYS A 39 -5.35 9.50 9.55
C CYS A 39 -4.32 10.60 9.72
N ARG A 40 -3.11 10.24 10.15
CA ARG A 40 -2.02 11.19 10.46
C ARG A 40 -0.91 11.09 9.44
N PHE A 41 -0.33 12.23 9.07
CA PHE A 41 0.70 12.34 8.05
C PHE A 41 2.01 12.79 8.67
N PHE A 42 3.12 12.26 8.18
CA PHE A 42 4.43 12.52 8.73
C PHE A 42 5.47 12.73 7.62
N ARG A 43 6.43 13.60 7.92
CA ARG A 43 7.64 13.82 7.14
C ARG A 43 8.83 13.21 7.87
N LEU A 44 9.66 12.49 7.12
CA LEU A 44 10.91 11.91 7.57
C LEU A 44 12.04 12.80 7.05
N GLU A 45 12.76 13.49 7.94
CA GLU A 45 13.89 14.35 7.60
C GLU A 45 15.17 13.83 8.24
N TYR A 46 16.14 13.42 7.42
CA TYR A 46 17.50 13.10 7.87
C TYR A 46 18.50 13.78 6.93
N ASP A 47 19.77 13.89 7.35
CA ASP A 47 20.79 14.75 6.73
C ASP A 47 20.84 14.69 5.20
N ASN A 48 20.63 13.50 4.61
CA ASN A 48 20.68 13.29 3.17
C ASN A 48 19.41 12.63 2.57
N CYS A 49 18.35 12.45 3.36
CA CYS A 49 17.14 11.81 2.85
C CYS A 49 15.86 12.43 3.41
N THR A 50 14.91 12.68 2.51
CA THR A 50 13.55 13.06 2.84
C THR A 50 12.61 11.92 2.42
N GLY A 51 11.70 11.57 3.31
CA GLY A 51 10.63 10.62 3.04
C GLY A 51 9.33 11.10 3.65
N TYR A 52 8.27 10.34 3.40
CA TYR A 52 6.95 10.59 3.97
C TYR A 52 6.40 9.29 4.51
N MET A 53 5.49 9.38 5.47
CA MET A 53 4.68 8.24 5.85
C MET A 53 3.34 8.74 6.34
N PHE A 54 2.34 7.88 6.31
CA PHE A 54 1.07 8.18 6.94
C PHE A 54 0.57 6.95 7.69
N GLN A 55 -0.12 7.20 8.80
CA GLN A 55 -0.81 6.18 9.55
C GLN A 55 -2.30 6.36 9.32
N ILE A 56 -2.94 5.34 8.76
CA ILE A 56 -4.40 5.26 8.70
C ILE A 56 -4.91 4.07 9.52
N ASN A 57 -5.77 4.34 10.50
CA ASN A 57 -6.21 3.36 11.49
C ASN A 57 -4.98 2.62 12.08
N ALA A 58 -4.96 1.29 11.93
CA ALA A 58 -3.88 0.43 12.37
C ALA A 58 -2.86 0.10 11.26
N THR A 59 -2.79 0.88 10.17
CA THR A 59 -1.84 0.68 9.08
C THR A 59 -0.88 1.86 8.97
N LEU A 60 0.42 1.58 9.06
CA LEU A 60 1.48 2.54 8.74
C LEU A 60 1.96 2.30 7.31
N VAL A 61 2.03 3.35 6.50
CA VAL A 61 2.55 3.28 5.13
C VAL A 61 3.72 4.23 4.99
N VAL A 62 4.90 3.70 4.66
CA VAL A 62 6.14 4.46 4.45
C VAL A 62 6.37 4.69 2.97
N CYS A 63 6.62 5.94 2.61
CA CYS A 63 6.84 6.45 1.27
C CYS A 63 8.27 7.00 1.20
N ALA A 64 9.13 6.26 0.52
CA ALA A 64 10.56 6.42 0.56
C ALA A 64 11.12 6.13 -0.83
N ASP A 65 12.15 6.86 -1.25
CA ASP A 65 12.94 6.59 -2.47
C ASP A 65 14.35 6.06 -2.12
N HIS A 66 14.74 6.18 -0.86
CA HIS A 66 16.05 5.80 -0.33
C HIS A 66 15.90 5.02 0.97
N GLU A 67 16.97 4.37 1.40
CA GLU A 67 17.03 3.78 2.73
C GLU A 67 17.05 4.87 3.81
N PHE A 68 16.43 4.56 4.95
CA PHE A 68 16.38 5.43 6.12
C PHE A 68 17.05 4.72 7.30
N PRO A 69 17.60 5.49 8.27
CA PRO A 69 18.08 4.92 9.52
C PRO A 69 16.99 4.11 10.21
N ALA A 70 17.26 2.83 10.48
CA ALA A 70 16.27 1.90 11.02
C ALA A 70 15.71 2.33 12.39
N GLY A 71 16.58 2.85 13.26
CA GLY A 71 16.28 3.00 14.69
C GLY A 71 15.07 3.89 14.99
N GLU A 72 14.92 5.04 14.34
CA GLU A 72 13.80 5.94 14.62
C GLU A 72 12.47 5.38 14.07
N LEU A 73 12.49 4.76 12.89
CA LEU A 73 11.30 4.13 12.31
C LEU A 73 10.85 2.91 13.12
N GLU A 74 11.80 2.09 13.57
CA GLU A 74 11.54 0.95 14.44
C GLU A 74 10.91 1.40 15.76
N GLN A 75 11.49 2.42 16.41
CA GLN A 75 10.90 3.00 17.62
C GLN A 75 9.50 3.55 17.38
N PHE A 76 9.27 4.22 16.26
CA PHE A 76 7.94 4.72 15.89
C PHE A 76 6.93 3.57 15.77
N ILE A 77 7.32 2.46 15.14
CA ILE A 77 6.48 1.27 15.01
C ILE A 77 6.18 0.64 16.37
N LEU A 78 7.20 0.46 17.21
CA LEU A 78 7.06 -0.11 18.55
C LEU A 78 6.19 0.76 19.49
N MET A 79 6.21 2.08 19.30
CA MET A 79 5.37 3.00 20.08
C MET A 79 3.92 3.03 19.62
N ASN A 80 3.67 2.96 18.30
CA ASN A 80 2.32 3.10 17.73
C ASN A 80 1.63 1.74 17.49
N LEU A 81 2.38 0.64 17.51
CA LEU A 81 1.93 -0.74 17.30
C LEU A 81 0.90 -0.88 16.16
N PRO A 82 1.20 -0.37 14.95
CA PRO A 82 0.27 -0.53 13.83
C PRO A 82 0.11 -2.02 13.51
N TYR A 83 -1.12 -2.50 13.35
CA TYR A 83 -1.39 -3.88 12.93
C TYR A 83 -0.68 -4.27 11.62
N ARG A 84 -0.45 -3.30 10.72
CA ARG A 84 0.27 -3.51 9.46
C ARG A 84 1.25 -2.38 9.17
N VAL A 85 2.42 -2.74 8.66
CA VAL A 85 3.38 -1.80 8.05
C VAL A 85 3.55 -2.13 6.57
N GLU A 86 3.42 -1.13 5.72
CA GLU A 86 3.68 -1.21 4.28
C GLU A 86 4.81 -0.24 3.91
N ALA A 87 5.81 -0.71 3.17
CA ALA A 87 6.92 0.13 2.74
C ALA A 87 7.62 -0.48 1.50
N PRO A 88 8.48 0.28 0.79
CA PRO A 88 9.39 -0.29 -0.18
C PRO A 88 10.26 -1.41 0.42
N SER A 89 10.64 -2.39 -0.40
CA SER A 89 11.35 -3.59 0.08
C SER A 89 12.68 -3.27 0.77
N TYR A 90 13.42 -2.27 0.30
CA TYR A 90 14.67 -1.82 0.93
C TYR A 90 14.45 -1.15 2.29
N VAL A 91 13.32 -0.48 2.52
CA VAL A 91 12.94 0.01 3.85
C VAL A 91 12.56 -1.15 4.77
N LEU A 92 11.76 -2.11 4.25
CA LEU A 92 11.32 -3.27 5.04
C LEU A 92 12.49 -4.12 5.56
N LYS A 93 13.57 -4.25 4.79
CA LYS A 93 14.79 -4.96 5.23
C LYS A 93 15.37 -4.37 6.53
N ASN A 94 15.23 -3.06 6.72
CA ASN A 94 15.78 -2.37 7.88
C ASN A 94 14.90 -2.52 9.14
N ILE A 95 13.67 -3.04 9.00
CA ILE A 95 12.69 -3.19 10.09
C ILE A 95 12.11 -4.60 10.17
N GLU A 96 12.81 -5.60 9.62
CA GLU A 96 12.29 -6.97 9.51
C GLU A 96 12.31 -7.75 10.83
N ASN A 97 13.10 -7.31 11.80
CA ASN A 97 13.31 -8.00 13.08
C ASN A 97 12.46 -7.44 14.23
N ILE A 98 11.46 -6.61 13.94
CA ILE A 98 10.54 -6.08 14.96
C ILE A 98 9.70 -7.24 15.49
N GLU A 99 9.78 -7.47 16.80
CA GLU A 99 9.03 -8.52 17.50
C GLU A 99 7.52 -8.37 17.25
N GLY A 100 6.84 -9.48 16.97
CA GLY A 100 5.40 -9.51 16.70
C GLY A 100 4.99 -9.23 15.25
N TYR A 101 5.91 -8.81 14.39
CA TYR A 101 5.66 -8.63 12.96
C TYR A 101 6.17 -9.82 12.14
N HIS A 102 5.45 -10.15 11.06
CA HIS A 102 5.88 -11.16 10.10
C HIS A 102 5.75 -10.61 8.68
N LYS A 103 6.70 -10.98 7.82
CA LYS A 103 6.75 -10.52 6.44
C LYS A 103 5.67 -11.20 5.62
N LEU A 104 4.88 -10.40 4.89
CA LEU A 104 3.90 -10.88 3.93
C LEU A 104 4.40 -10.63 2.50
N LYS A 105 4.32 -11.66 1.65
CA LYS A 105 4.54 -11.51 0.21
C LYS A 105 3.25 -11.01 -0.44
N ARG A 106 3.33 -9.89 -1.15
CA ARG A 106 2.20 -9.31 -1.90
C ARG A 106 2.58 -9.18 -3.36
N THR A 107 1.65 -9.50 -4.24
CA THR A 107 1.76 -9.24 -5.68
C THR A 107 1.20 -7.84 -5.95
N GLN A 108 1.96 -7.00 -6.64
CA GLN A 108 1.50 -5.72 -7.15
C GLN A 108 1.23 -5.86 -8.63
N PHE A 109 0.11 -5.28 -9.08
CA PHE A 109 -0.24 -5.19 -10.48
C PHE A 109 -0.03 -3.75 -10.92
N GLU A 110 0.55 -3.58 -12.10
CA GLU A 110 0.71 -2.29 -12.75
C GLU A 110 -0.17 -2.28 -13.99
N PHE A 111 -0.82 -1.15 -14.25
CA PHE A 111 -1.53 -0.96 -15.50
C PHE A 111 -0.51 -0.85 -16.63
N SER A 112 -0.67 -1.69 -17.65
CA SER A 112 0.10 -1.61 -18.88
C SER A 112 -0.82 -1.14 -20.00
N GLU A 113 -0.39 -0.13 -20.77
CA GLU A 113 -1.08 0.29 -22.01
C GLU A 113 -0.99 -0.78 -23.11
N HIS A 114 -0.19 -1.82 -22.91
CA HIS A 114 -0.06 -2.93 -23.85
C HIS A 114 -1.33 -3.79 -23.87
N MET A 115 -2.11 -3.65 -24.94
CA MET A 115 -3.09 -4.65 -25.32
C MET A 115 -2.35 -5.90 -25.84
N PRO A 116 -2.61 -7.11 -25.30
CA PRO A 116 -1.96 -8.31 -25.77
C PRO A 116 -2.18 -8.50 -27.28
N GLU A 117 -1.14 -8.91 -28.03
CA GLU A 117 -1.21 -9.07 -29.50
C GLU A 117 -2.32 -10.03 -29.98
N HIS A 118 -2.75 -10.94 -29.10
CA HIS A 118 -3.79 -11.93 -29.37
C HIS A 118 -5.07 -11.66 -28.57
N PHE A 119 -5.24 -10.47 -28.01
CA PHE A 119 -6.50 -10.11 -27.36
C PHE A 119 -7.56 -9.81 -28.42
N ASN A 120 -8.59 -10.65 -28.49
CA ASN A 120 -9.76 -10.45 -29.33
C ASN A 120 -10.96 -10.14 -28.44
N GLU A 121 -11.43 -8.89 -28.47
CA GLU A 121 -12.59 -8.47 -27.67
C GLU A 121 -13.87 -9.24 -28.04
N ALA A 122 -13.98 -9.72 -29.29
CA ALA A 122 -15.13 -10.53 -29.72
C ALA A 122 -15.14 -11.95 -29.12
N GLU A 123 -14.03 -12.40 -28.55
CA GLU A 123 -13.93 -13.67 -27.81
C GLU A 123 -14.19 -13.48 -26.31
N LEU A 124 -14.43 -12.24 -25.86
CA LEU A 124 -14.78 -11.97 -24.47
C LEU A 124 -16.21 -12.44 -24.21
N GLU A 125 -16.34 -13.49 -23.41
CA GLU A 125 -17.64 -13.88 -22.85
C GLU A 125 -18.03 -12.86 -21.77
N GLU A 126 -19.01 -12.00 -22.06
CA GLU A 126 -19.51 -10.98 -21.12
C GLU A 126 -20.36 -11.59 -19.99
N ASN A 127 -20.95 -12.77 -20.21
CA ASN A 127 -21.79 -13.45 -19.23
C ASN A 127 -21.31 -14.89 -18.97
N PRO A 128 -20.07 -15.07 -18.48
CA PRO A 128 -19.54 -16.40 -18.24
C PRO A 128 -20.35 -17.07 -17.12
N LYS A 129 -20.41 -18.39 -17.15
CA LYS A 129 -21.00 -19.12 -16.03
C LYS A 129 -20.17 -18.85 -14.78
N LEU A 130 -20.85 -18.59 -13.67
CA LEU A 130 -20.21 -18.26 -12.40
C LEU A 130 -19.17 -19.33 -12.00
N ASP A 131 -19.47 -20.61 -12.22
CA ASP A 131 -18.56 -21.72 -11.95
C ASP A 131 -17.25 -21.66 -12.76
N GLU A 132 -17.31 -21.22 -14.02
CA GLU A 132 -16.15 -21.09 -14.91
C GLU A 132 -15.25 -19.93 -14.46
N ALA A 133 -15.85 -18.80 -14.07
CA ALA A 133 -15.12 -17.68 -13.49
C ALA A 133 -14.44 -18.07 -12.16
N TYR A 134 -15.12 -18.85 -11.30
CA TYR A 134 -14.55 -19.32 -10.04
C TYR A 134 -13.43 -20.34 -10.23
N ALA A 135 -13.48 -21.18 -11.26
CA ALA A 135 -12.39 -22.10 -11.56
C ALA A 135 -11.07 -21.34 -11.79
N ILE A 136 -11.13 -20.24 -12.56
CA ILE A 136 -9.98 -19.36 -12.83
C ILE A 136 -9.51 -18.64 -11.54
N ILE A 137 -10.44 -18.09 -10.76
CA ILE A 137 -10.11 -17.39 -9.50
C ILE A 137 -9.48 -18.35 -8.50
N THR A 138 -9.93 -19.60 -8.44
CA THR A 138 -9.39 -20.61 -7.51
C THR A 138 -7.94 -20.96 -7.82
N GLU A 139 -7.54 -20.93 -9.10
CA GLU A 139 -6.13 -21.11 -9.50
C GLU A 139 -5.24 -20.00 -8.92
N GLY A 140 -5.67 -18.74 -9.04
CA GLY A 140 -4.93 -17.59 -8.50
C GLY A 140 -5.04 -17.42 -6.98
N PHE A 141 -6.12 -17.92 -6.37
CA PHE A 141 -6.44 -17.72 -4.97
C PHE A 141 -6.92 -19.03 -4.30
N PRO A 142 -6.02 -20.00 -4.12
CA PRO A 142 -6.37 -21.35 -3.67
C PRO A 142 -6.97 -21.43 -2.25
N ASN A 143 -6.87 -20.35 -1.48
CA ASN A 143 -7.45 -20.23 -0.14
C ASN A 143 -8.90 -19.69 -0.13
N MET A 144 -9.42 -19.21 -1.27
CA MET A 144 -10.78 -18.68 -1.39
C MET A 144 -11.81 -19.76 -1.78
N LYS A 145 -11.78 -20.92 -1.12
CA LYS A 145 -12.64 -22.07 -1.45
C LYS A 145 -14.09 -21.98 -0.95
N ASN A 146 -14.43 -20.95 -0.18
CA ASN A 146 -15.73 -20.87 0.49
C ASN A 146 -16.68 -19.92 -0.26
N TYR A 147 -17.54 -20.52 -1.10
CA TYR A 147 -18.49 -19.85 -2.00
C TYR A 147 -19.50 -18.91 -1.31
N GLY A 148 -19.81 -19.16 -0.03
CA GLY A 148 -20.90 -18.49 0.68
C GLY A 148 -20.72 -17.00 0.96
N LEU A 149 -19.51 -16.44 0.79
CA LEU A 149 -19.25 -15.01 1.02
C LEU A 149 -19.59 -14.12 -0.18
N TRP A 150 -19.80 -14.70 -1.35
CA TRP A 150 -19.98 -13.97 -2.61
C TRP A 150 -21.40 -14.07 -3.18
N ILE A 151 -22.22 -14.96 -2.61
CA ILE A 151 -23.65 -15.02 -2.91
C ILE A 151 -24.31 -13.91 -2.09
N THR A 152 -24.64 -12.80 -2.73
CA THR A 152 -25.66 -11.91 -2.20
C THR A 152 -26.99 -12.55 -2.58
N GLU A 153 -27.73 -13.04 -1.58
CA GLU A 153 -29.11 -13.47 -1.79
C GLU A 153 -29.89 -12.25 -2.31
N ASN A 154 -30.39 -12.35 -3.55
CA ASN A 154 -31.47 -11.51 -4.07
C ASN A 154 -32.79 -12.26 -3.90
#